data_AF-A0A814A8A0-F1
#
_entry.id   AF-A0A814A8A0-F1
#
_cell.length_a   1.000
_cell.length_b   1.000
_cell.length_c   1.000
_cell.angle_alpha   90.00
_cell.angle_beta   90.00
_cell.angle_gamma   90.00
#
_symmetry.space_group_name_H-M   'P 1'
#
loop_
_entity.id
_entity.type
_entity.pdbx_description
1 polymer ?
#
loop_
_entity_poly.entity_id
_entity_poly.type
_entity_poly.pdbx_seq_one_letter_code
_entity_poly.pdbx_strand_id
1 'polypeptide(L)'
;MKELKYFHLNVKLPIDGSYEILSTFQNQFWFDHQWYFAINRFYLYSLPFRFNEYYEYDHMKFSDKIILENKLYLWSNVKIIHFARFDKIDINNLIRLIKTQMPNLQVIKINKPSRDNFNMMVENSSKCSQDKRADHDINTVTTLDINCGKMENEIEHLINILPNLKYLILNDSRLPSMTSDLIPILNKKIERLDITCSYTLEKLFTNINMYFSSVKYIQFTFDFTLNTFSRSEIILNCLTNLPNLISLTIYPLTPKYHSHDYESTFKPILAKLDKKYIQNNYELKYLDDSLSFLKKISSNNDNNQSTTSSFSLPLFILLCFIFIIILYNFVLSQRLFDKAIDKLFN
;
A
#
# COMPACT_ATOMS: atom_id res chain seq x y z
N MET A 1 -4.18 -38.90 21.09
CA MET A 1 -4.87 -37.83 20.32
C MET A 1 -3.89 -36.67 20.13
N LYS A 2 -3.74 -36.12 18.92
CA LYS A 2 -2.98 -34.89 18.70
C LYS A 2 -3.90 -33.71 18.92
N GLU A 3 -3.56 -32.83 19.86
CA GLU A 3 -4.31 -31.61 20.12
C GLU A 3 -4.00 -30.55 19.06
N LEU A 4 -5.03 -29.94 18.50
CA LEU A 4 -4.89 -28.86 17.52
C LEU A 4 -4.51 -27.57 18.26
N LYS A 5 -3.23 -27.20 18.19
CA LYS A 5 -2.69 -26.02 18.89
C LYS A 5 -3.18 -24.69 18.34
N TYR A 6 -3.50 -24.63 17.04
CA TYR A 6 -3.92 -23.40 16.37
C TYR A 6 -4.94 -23.71 15.28
N PHE A 7 -5.96 -22.87 15.18
CA PHE A 7 -6.96 -22.88 14.12
C PHE A 7 -7.01 -21.49 13.48
N HIS A 8 -6.83 -21.43 12.15
CA HIS A 8 -6.80 -20.19 11.40
C HIS A 8 -7.84 -20.18 10.30
N LEU A 9 -8.70 -19.16 10.32
CA LEU A 9 -9.76 -18.95 9.35
C LEU A 9 -9.72 -17.51 8.86
N ASN A 10 -9.85 -17.31 7.55
CA ASN A 10 -10.14 -16.04 6.88
C ASN A 10 -11.03 -16.35 5.68
N VAL A 11 -12.32 -16.08 5.82
CA VAL A 11 -13.32 -16.42 4.80
C VAL A 11 -14.11 -15.19 4.45
N LYS A 12 -14.24 -14.93 3.14
CA LYS A 12 -15.15 -13.93 2.60
C LYS A 12 -16.57 -14.50 2.57
N LEU A 13 -17.48 -13.89 3.32
CA LEU A 13 -18.90 -14.18 3.37
C LEU A 13 -19.63 -13.55 2.16
N PRO A 14 -20.74 -14.16 1.70
CA PRO A 14 -21.62 -13.53 0.72
C PRO A 14 -22.26 -12.25 1.30
N ILE A 15 -22.59 -11.31 0.39
CA ILE A 15 -23.16 -10.01 0.75
C ILE A 15 -24.54 -10.20 1.39
N ASP A 16 -25.36 -11.04 0.77
CA ASP A 16 -26.66 -11.46 1.25
C ASP A 16 -26.48 -12.67 2.19
N GLY A 17 -26.99 -12.57 3.44
CA GLY A 17 -26.92 -13.66 4.42
C GLY A 17 -25.78 -13.60 5.43
N SER A 18 -24.91 -12.58 5.38
CA SER A 18 -23.82 -12.39 6.37
C SER A 18 -24.32 -12.38 7.84
N TYR A 19 -25.51 -11.83 8.09
CA TYR A 19 -26.14 -11.82 9.42
C TYR A 19 -26.68 -13.19 9.85
N GLU A 20 -27.19 -14.00 8.92
CA GLU A 20 -27.69 -15.36 9.19
C GLU A 20 -26.54 -16.34 9.38
N ILE A 21 -25.45 -16.19 8.62
CA ILE A 21 -24.22 -16.95 8.84
C ILE A 21 -23.64 -16.59 10.21
N LEU A 22 -23.64 -15.31 10.58
CA LEU A 22 -23.22 -14.88 11.91
C LEU A 22 -24.08 -15.55 12.99
N SER A 23 -25.41 -15.42 12.96
CA SER A 23 -26.26 -16.02 14.00
C SER A 23 -26.14 -17.54 14.05
N THR A 24 -26.01 -18.20 12.89
CA THR A 24 -25.81 -19.66 12.81
C THR A 24 -24.46 -20.06 13.41
N PHE A 25 -23.39 -19.35 13.08
CA PHE A 25 -22.05 -19.61 13.62
C PHE A 25 -22.02 -19.39 15.14
N GLN A 26 -22.66 -18.31 15.62
CA GLN A 26 -22.80 -18.01 17.04
C GLN A 26 -23.60 -19.08 17.79
N ASN A 27 -24.67 -19.59 17.20
CA ASN A 27 -25.55 -20.55 17.86
C ASN A 27 -24.99 -21.98 17.81
N GLN A 28 -24.25 -22.36 16.76
CA GLN A 28 -23.81 -23.74 16.53
C GLN A 28 -22.34 -24.01 16.92
N PHE A 29 -21.46 -23.01 16.84
CA PHE A 29 -20.01 -23.22 16.94
C PHE A 29 -19.33 -22.46 18.10
N TRP A 30 -20.06 -21.63 18.86
CA TRP A 30 -19.50 -20.96 20.05
C TRP A 30 -19.56 -21.77 21.33
N PHE A 31 -20.20 -22.95 21.33
CA PHE A 31 -20.20 -23.79 22.51
C PHE A 31 -18.92 -24.64 22.54
N ASP A 32 -18.05 -24.29 23.50
CA ASP A 32 -17.00 -25.12 24.10
C ASP A 32 -15.56 -25.06 23.53
N HIS A 33 -15.18 -24.01 22.79
CA HIS A 33 -13.81 -23.86 22.27
C HIS A 33 -13.15 -22.55 22.71
N GLN A 34 -11.85 -22.58 23.07
CA GLN A 34 -11.05 -21.39 23.45
C GLN A 34 -10.70 -20.47 22.26
N TRP A 35 -11.25 -20.72 21.08
CA TRP A 35 -10.93 -19.97 19.87
C TRP A 35 -11.87 -18.78 19.73
N TYR A 36 -11.26 -17.61 19.57
CA TYR A 36 -12.02 -16.38 19.38
C TYR A 36 -12.20 -16.11 17.89
N PHE A 37 -13.37 -15.62 17.53
CA PHE A 37 -13.71 -15.26 16.16
C PHE A 37 -14.17 -13.82 16.11
N ALA A 38 -13.96 -13.21 14.97
CA ALA A 38 -14.41 -11.86 14.71
C ALA A 38 -14.88 -11.70 13.27
N ILE A 39 -15.92 -10.89 13.10
CA ILE A 39 -16.51 -10.61 11.79
C ILE A 39 -16.35 -9.12 11.48
N ASN A 40 -15.88 -8.84 10.27
CA ASN A 40 -15.85 -7.52 9.70
C ASN A 40 -16.48 -7.51 8.30
N ARG A 41 -17.58 -6.76 8.12
CA ARG A 41 -18.42 -6.76 6.91
C ARG A 41 -18.71 -8.18 6.41
N PHE A 42 -18.01 -8.57 5.34
CA PHE A 42 -18.13 -9.82 4.62
C PHE A 42 -16.96 -10.74 4.93
N TYR A 43 -16.31 -10.64 6.08
CA TYR A 43 -15.19 -11.50 6.40
C TYR A 43 -15.26 -12.03 7.83
N LEU A 44 -15.01 -13.33 7.98
CA LEU A 44 -14.90 -14.03 9.26
C LEU A 44 -13.44 -14.45 9.48
N TYR A 45 -12.89 -14.11 10.65
CA TYR A 45 -11.52 -14.43 11.01
C TYR A 45 -11.42 -15.11 12.38
N SER A 46 -10.45 -16.01 12.53
CA SER A 46 -9.99 -16.52 13.82
C SER A 46 -8.97 -15.57 14.48
N LEU A 47 -8.99 -15.49 15.80
CA LEU A 47 -8.06 -14.71 16.63
C LEU A 47 -7.10 -15.62 17.42
N PRO A 48 -5.86 -15.15 17.74
CA PRO A 48 -5.28 -13.84 17.41
C PRO A 48 -5.10 -13.63 15.91
N PHE A 49 -5.09 -12.36 15.46
CA PHE A 49 -4.86 -12.05 14.06
C PHE A 49 -3.50 -12.59 13.62
N ARG A 50 -3.52 -13.44 12.59
CA ARG A 50 -2.33 -13.87 11.85
C ARG A 50 -2.27 -13.30 10.44
N PHE A 51 -3.27 -12.54 10.05
CA PHE A 51 -3.35 -11.91 8.74
C PHE A 51 -2.68 -10.54 8.78
N ASN A 52 -1.94 -10.21 7.72
CA ASN A 52 -1.17 -8.97 7.63
C ASN A 52 -2.05 -7.72 7.49
N GLU A 53 -3.30 -7.87 7.05
CA GLU A 53 -4.21 -6.79 6.70
C GLU A 53 -5.52 -6.84 7.47
N TYR A 54 -5.95 -5.67 7.95
CA TYR A 54 -7.13 -5.47 8.75
C TYR A 54 -8.05 -4.42 8.15
N TYR A 55 -9.28 -4.81 7.83
CA TYR A 55 -10.30 -3.94 7.23
C TYR A 55 -11.23 -3.37 8.30
N GLU A 56 -11.52 -2.07 8.23
CA GLU A 56 -12.62 -1.35 8.88
C GLU A 56 -12.79 -1.52 10.39
N TYR A 57 -11.85 -0.93 11.14
CA TYR A 57 -11.81 -0.95 12.60
C TYR A 57 -13.15 -0.68 13.33
N ASP A 58 -14.01 0.17 12.78
CA ASP A 58 -15.22 0.65 13.47
C ASP A 58 -16.43 -0.30 13.41
N HIS A 59 -16.38 -1.41 12.68
CA HIS A 59 -17.56 -2.24 12.37
C HIS A 59 -17.51 -3.69 12.86
N MET A 60 -16.57 -3.99 13.76
CA MET A 60 -16.28 -5.36 14.12
C MET A 60 -17.20 -5.90 15.22
N LYS A 61 -17.75 -7.10 14.98
CA LYS A 61 -18.51 -7.86 15.97
C LYS A 61 -17.67 -9.03 16.48
N PHE A 62 -17.68 -9.23 17.78
CA PHE A 62 -16.85 -10.23 18.46
C PHE A 62 -17.69 -11.14 19.33
N SER A 63 -17.14 -12.33 19.56
CA SER A 63 -17.60 -13.29 20.58
C SER A 63 -17.55 -12.71 21.98
N ASP A 64 -16.50 -11.95 22.29
CA ASP A 64 -16.31 -11.31 23.57
C ASP A 64 -15.59 -9.97 23.37
N LYS A 65 -16.25 -8.87 23.75
CA LYS A 65 -15.69 -7.51 23.60
C LYS A 65 -14.58 -7.22 24.61
N ILE A 66 -14.58 -7.86 25.79
CA ILE A 66 -13.61 -7.62 26.87
C ILE A 66 -12.19 -8.05 26.44
N ILE A 67 -12.13 -8.99 25.51
CA ILE A 67 -10.89 -9.56 24.98
C ILE A 67 -10.11 -8.59 24.09
N LEU A 68 -10.78 -7.62 23.47
CA LEU A 68 -10.14 -6.65 22.57
C LEU A 68 -9.36 -5.58 23.28
N GLU A 69 -9.95 -5.07 24.35
CA GLU A 69 -9.41 -3.93 25.08
C GLU A 69 -8.17 -4.34 25.89
N ASN A 70 -8.06 -5.63 26.22
CA ASN A 70 -7.09 -6.14 27.19
C ASN A 70 -6.01 -7.09 26.62
N LYS A 71 -6.09 -7.55 25.36
CA LYS A 71 -5.15 -8.56 24.82
C LYS A 71 -4.28 -8.04 23.68
N LEU A 72 -3.13 -7.46 24.05
CA LEU A 72 -2.04 -6.98 23.16
C LEU A 72 -1.64 -7.97 22.06
N TYR A 73 -1.60 -9.27 22.35
CA TYR A 73 -1.16 -10.29 21.41
C TYR A 73 -2.14 -10.51 20.24
N LEU A 74 -3.39 -10.05 20.33
CA LEU A 74 -4.37 -10.22 19.26
C LEU A 74 -3.99 -9.45 18.01
N TRP A 75 -3.34 -8.30 18.18
CA TRP A 75 -3.10 -7.30 17.14
C TRP A 75 -1.61 -7.17 16.78
N SER A 76 -0.74 -7.85 17.51
CA SER A 76 0.71 -7.71 17.39
C SER A 76 1.26 -8.05 16.00
N ASN A 77 0.53 -8.84 15.20
CA ASN A 77 0.96 -9.22 13.84
C ASN A 77 0.34 -8.35 12.73
N VAL A 78 -0.54 -7.41 13.06
CA VAL A 78 -1.17 -6.55 12.05
C VAL A 78 -0.14 -5.59 11.47
N LYS A 79 -0.03 -5.57 10.14
CA LYS A 79 0.90 -4.70 9.39
C LYS A 79 0.18 -3.62 8.59
N ILE A 80 -1.10 -3.83 8.28
CA ILE A 80 -1.92 -2.92 7.48
C ILE A 80 -3.27 -2.74 8.17
N ILE A 81 -3.71 -1.50 8.35
CA ILE A 81 -5.07 -1.17 8.75
C ILE A 81 -5.76 -0.37 7.65
N HIS A 82 -7.07 -0.55 7.50
CA HIS A 82 -7.88 0.16 6.53
C HIS A 82 -9.09 0.82 7.19
N PHE A 83 -9.24 2.11 6.98
CA PHE A 83 -10.36 2.91 7.44
C PHE A 83 -11.32 3.21 6.30
N ALA A 84 -12.58 2.81 6.44
CA ALA A 84 -13.62 3.15 5.47
C ALA A 84 -14.09 4.61 5.56
N ARG A 85 -13.96 5.23 6.74
CA ARG A 85 -14.40 6.59 7.05
C ARG A 85 -13.48 7.24 8.07
N PHE A 86 -12.40 7.85 7.58
CA PHE A 86 -11.41 8.49 8.47
C PHE A 86 -11.96 9.69 9.23
N ASP A 87 -13.00 10.34 8.71
CA ASP A 87 -13.73 11.45 9.33
C ASP A 87 -14.38 11.09 10.67
N LYS A 88 -14.51 9.79 10.99
CA LYS A 88 -15.11 9.30 12.24
C LYS A 88 -14.09 8.91 13.30
N ILE A 89 -12.80 9.03 13.01
CA ILE A 89 -11.75 8.48 13.85
C ILE A 89 -11.19 9.56 14.77
N ASP A 90 -11.21 9.27 16.07
CA ASP A 90 -10.43 10.03 17.03
C ASP A 90 -8.93 9.66 16.90
N ILE A 91 -8.14 10.61 16.39
CA ILE A 91 -6.72 10.41 16.11
C ILE A 91 -5.93 10.10 17.39
N ASN A 92 -6.32 10.65 18.56
CA ASN A 92 -5.62 10.35 19.81
C ASN A 92 -5.84 8.90 20.24
N ASN A 93 -7.07 8.40 20.08
CA ASN A 93 -7.38 7.00 20.31
C ASN A 93 -6.64 6.09 19.33
N LEU A 94 -6.52 6.49 18.06
CA LEU A 94 -5.75 5.77 17.06
C LEU A 94 -4.27 5.66 17.45
N ILE A 95 -3.63 6.76 17.86
CA ILE A 95 -2.22 6.77 18.30
C ILE A 95 -2.03 5.79 19.45
N ARG A 96 -2.86 5.89 20.49
CA ARG A 96 -2.80 5.02 21.66
C ARG A 96 -2.91 3.56 21.27
N LEU A 97 -3.85 3.24 20.38
CA LEU A 97 -4.10 1.88 19.93
C LEU A 97 -2.93 1.32 19.12
N ILE A 98 -2.37 2.10 18.18
CA ILE A 98 -1.24 1.63 17.38
C ILE A 98 -0.03 1.37 18.27
N LYS A 99 0.29 2.31 19.18
CA LYS A 99 1.43 2.19 20.08
C LYS A 99 1.35 1.00 21.01
N THR A 100 0.16 0.73 21.52
CA THR A 100 -0.03 -0.36 22.48
C THR A 100 -0.25 -1.68 21.76
N GLN A 101 -1.21 -1.76 20.85
CA GLN A 101 -1.72 -3.03 20.33
C GLN A 101 -1.11 -3.45 18.98
N MET A 102 -0.64 -2.51 18.15
CA MET A 102 -0.16 -2.81 16.78
C MET A 102 1.29 -2.38 16.55
N PRO A 103 2.26 -2.90 17.33
CA PRO A 103 3.67 -2.48 17.24
C PRO A 103 4.35 -2.80 15.89
N ASN A 104 3.74 -3.64 15.06
CA ASN A 104 4.26 -3.99 13.73
C ASN A 104 3.50 -3.31 12.58
N LEU A 105 2.64 -2.34 12.88
CA LEU A 105 1.86 -1.63 11.87
C LEU A 105 2.78 -0.81 10.96
N GLN A 106 2.71 -1.05 9.65
CA GLN A 106 3.53 -0.39 8.63
C GLN A 106 2.71 0.47 7.66
N VAL A 107 1.45 0.12 7.44
CA VAL A 107 0.59 0.75 6.42
C VAL A 107 -0.75 1.17 7.01
N ILE A 108 -1.14 2.41 6.72
CA ILE A 108 -2.50 2.91 6.98
C ILE A 108 -3.17 3.18 5.64
N LYS A 109 -4.33 2.58 5.41
CA LYS A 109 -5.19 2.84 4.25
C LYS A 109 -6.40 3.64 4.70
N ILE A 110 -6.74 4.69 3.97
CA ILE A 110 -7.85 5.58 4.25
C ILE A 110 -8.72 5.67 3.01
N ASN A 111 -9.97 5.30 3.14
CA ASN A 111 -11.01 5.70 2.21
C ASN A 111 -11.72 6.92 2.80
N LYS A 112 -11.84 7.99 2.02
CA LYS A 112 -12.83 9.03 2.30
C LYS A 112 -14.08 8.79 1.44
N PRO A 113 -15.30 8.94 1.99
CA PRO A 113 -16.51 8.89 1.18
C PRO A 113 -16.42 9.89 0.02
N SER A 114 -16.96 9.50 -1.13
CA SER A 114 -16.87 10.25 -2.39
C SER A 114 -17.52 11.64 -2.31
N ARG A 115 -17.21 12.46 -3.33
CA ARG A 115 -17.31 13.92 -3.40
C ARG A 115 -18.67 14.58 -3.06
N ASP A 116 -19.77 13.85 -2.97
CA ASP A 116 -21.11 14.47 -3.02
C ASP A 116 -21.67 14.94 -1.68
N ASN A 117 -21.07 14.54 -0.55
CA ASN A 117 -21.52 14.98 0.79
C ASN A 117 -20.60 16.04 1.45
N PHE A 118 -19.53 16.46 0.78
CA PHE A 118 -18.52 17.35 1.39
C PHE A 118 -18.96 18.82 1.51
N ASN A 119 -20.05 19.23 0.86
CA ASN A 119 -20.57 20.60 1.03
C ASN A 119 -21.39 20.80 2.32
N MET A 120 -21.71 19.73 3.08
CA MET A 120 -22.55 19.83 4.28
C MET A 120 -21.84 19.63 5.62
N MET A 121 -20.53 19.31 5.66
CA MET A 121 -19.83 19.00 6.91
C MET A 121 -18.60 19.87 7.20
N VAL A 122 -18.54 21.09 6.65
CA VAL A 122 -17.36 21.96 6.80
C VAL A 122 -17.30 22.74 8.12
N GLU A 123 -18.33 22.76 8.98
CA GLU A 123 -18.32 23.70 10.12
C GLU A 123 -18.23 23.11 11.53
N ASN A 124 -18.27 21.78 11.72
CA ASN A 124 -18.39 21.21 13.07
C ASN A 124 -17.28 20.24 13.52
N SER A 125 -16.21 19.99 12.74
CA SER A 125 -15.04 19.28 13.29
C SER A 125 -14.18 20.24 14.11
N SER A 126 -14.59 20.37 15.37
CA SER A 126 -13.93 21.12 16.42
C SER A 126 -12.43 20.80 16.49
N LYS A 127 -11.64 21.89 16.48
CA LYS A 127 -10.30 22.07 17.04
C LYS A 127 -9.69 20.79 17.63
N CYS A 128 -8.88 20.10 16.83
CA CYS A 128 -7.84 19.23 17.38
C CYS A 128 -6.86 20.15 18.13
N SER A 129 -7.00 20.24 19.45
CA SER A 129 -6.20 21.09 20.31
C SER A 129 -4.73 20.70 20.16
N GLN A 130 -3.89 21.67 19.79
CA GLN A 130 -2.43 21.52 19.61
C GLN A 130 -1.67 21.30 20.94
N ASP A 131 -2.29 20.73 21.96
CA ASP A 131 -1.71 20.64 23.28
C ASP A 131 -0.86 19.37 23.47
N LYS A 132 0.43 19.63 23.75
CA LYS A 132 1.47 18.72 24.29
C LYS A 132 1.98 17.62 23.34
N ARG A 133 2.96 18.01 22.51
CA ARG A 133 3.82 17.18 21.62
C ARG A 133 4.71 16.13 22.30
N ALA A 134 4.47 15.75 23.55
CA ALA A 134 5.28 14.74 24.21
C ALA A 134 4.63 13.36 23.99
N ASP A 135 5.30 12.54 23.17
CA ASP A 135 5.03 11.10 23.00
C ASP A 135 3.80 10.71 22.16
N HIS A 136 3.59 11.35 21.00
CA HIS A 136 2.48 11.05 20.08
C HIS A 136 2.91 10.39 18.75
N ASP A 137 4.21 10.20 18.55
CA ASP A 137 4.74 9.71 17.28
C ASP A 137 4.54 8.20 17.07
N ILE A 138 4.10 7.81 15.87
CA ILE A 138 3.97 6.42 15.45
C ILE A 138 5.14 6.09 14.51
N ASN A 139 6.20 5.51 15.06
CA ASN A 139 7.46 5.27 14.33
C ASN A 139 7.41 4.09 13.36
N THR A 140 6.42 3.20 13.48
CA THR A 140 6.39 1.93 12.75
C THR A 140 5.78 2.07 11.36
N VAL A 141 4.94 3.10 11.17
CA VAL A 141 4.20 3.32 9.93
C VAL A 141 5.06 4.05 8.92
N THR A 142 5.25 3.42 7.76
CA THR A 142 6.07 3.94 6.65
C THR A 142 5.24 4.31 5.43
N THR A 143 3.99 3.83 5.36
CA THR A 143 3.14 3.95 4.18
C THR A 143 1.76 4.48 4.54
N LEU A 144 1.30 5.45 3.76
CA LEU A 144 -0.07 5.97 3.82
C LEU A 144 -0.72 5.83 2.44
N ASP A 145 -1.86 5.16 2.38
CA ASP A 145 -2.67 4.99 1.18
C ASP A 145 -3.97 5.79 1.36
N ILE A 146 -4.16 6.78 0.50
CA ILE A 146 -5.29 7.70 0.55
C ILE A 146 -6.12 7.49 -0.70
N ASN A 147 -7.31 6.95 -0.49
CA ASN A 147 -8.31 6.75 -1.49
C ASN A 147 -9.42 7.80 -1.35
N CYS A 148 -9.49 8.68 -2.33
CA CYS A 148 -10.41 9.79 -2.46
C CYS A 148 -10.29 10.88 -1.37
N GLY A 149 -10.88 12.05 -1.65
CA GLY A 149 -10.98 13.16 -0.70
C GLY A 149 -9.82 14.15 -0.72
N LYS A 150 -9.85 15.14 0.18
CA LYS A 150 -8.78 16.14 0.36
C LYS A 150 -7.79 15.67 1.44
N MET A 151 -6.49 15.91 1.19
CA MET A 151 -5.39 15.66 2.14
C MET A 151 -5.28 16.69 3.28
N GLU A 152 -5.90 17.86 3.14
CA GLU A 152 -5.84 18.91 4.16
C GLU A 152 -6.65 18.53 5.41
N ASN A 153 -6.34 19.18 6.53
CA ASN A 153 -6.97 19.02 7.86
C ASN A 153 -6.59 17.71 8.58
N GLU A 154 -7.50 16.74 8.63
CA GLU A 154 -7.34 15.53 9.47
C GLU A 154 -6.20 14.62 8.98
N ILE A 155 -6.01 14.53 7.66
CA ILE A 155 -4.92 13.75 7.05
C ILE A 155 -3.58 14.46 7.29
N GLU A 156 -3.56 15.79 7.30
CA GLU A 156 -2.36 16.57 7.63
C GLU A 156 -1.92 16.32 9.07
N HIS A 157 -2.86 16.28 10.02
CA HIS A 157 -2.54 15.93 11.40
C HIS A 157 -1.94 14.51 11.50
N LEU A 158 -2.53 13.54 10.78
CA LEU A 158 -1.99 12.19 10.70
C LEU A 158 -0.56 12.18 10.09
N ILE A 159 -0.32 12.86 8.98
CA ILE A 159 1.02 12.90 8.34
C ILE A 159 2.07 13.50 9.29
N ASN A 160 1.69 14.45 10.14
CA ASN A 160 2.60 15.05 11.11
C ASN A 160 3.09 14.05 12.15
N ILE A 161 2.20 13.23 12.72
CA ILE A 161 2.51 12.23 13.76
C ILE A 161 3.18 10.94 13.24
N LEU A 162 3.37 10.82 11.92
CA LEU A 162 4.08 9.70 11.28
C LEU A 162 5.50 10.15 10.87
N PRO A 163 6.50 10.11 11.77
CA PRO A 163 7.84 10.62 11.46
C PRO A 163 8.59 9.80 10.39
N ASN A 164 8.29 8.49 10.29
CA ASN A 164 8.94 7.57 9.35
C ASN A 164 8.13 7.33 8.06
N LEU A 165 7.10 8.14 7.81
CA LEU A 165 6.34 8.09 6.56
C LEU A 165 7.27 8.38 5.39
N LYS A 166 7.37 7.45 4.43
CA LYS A 166 8.23 7.56 3.24
C LYS A 166 7.50 7.23 1.94
N TYR A 167 6.39 6.51 2.04
CA TYR A 167 5.64 6.04 0.90
C TYR A 167 4.20 6.54 0.95
N LEU A 168 3.79 7.25 -0.10
CA LEU A 168 2.44 7.77 -0.26
C LEU A 168 1.76 7.13 -1.48
N ILE A 169 0.57 6.57 -1.29
CA ILE A 169 -0.29 6.06 -2.37
C ILE A 169 -1.50 6.98 -2.47
N LEU A 170 -1.74 7.55 -3.65
CA LEU A 170 -2.83 8.48 -3.92
C LEU A 170 -3.76 7.89 -4.97
N ASN A 171 -4.92 7.43 -4.53
CA ASN A 171 -5.98 6.90 -5.38
C ASN A 171 -7.13 7.92 -5.46
N ASP A 172 -7.30 8.59 -6.60
CA ASP A 172 -8.31 9.64 -6.84
C ASP A 172 -8.37 10.75 -5.75
N SER A 173 -7.22 11.01 -5.12
CA SER A 173 -7.06 11.98 -4.04
C SER A 173 -6.81 13.40 -4.57
N ARG A 174 -7.37 14.40 -3.89
CA ARG A 174 -7.10 15.82 -4.15
C ARG A 174 -5.85 16.23 -3.40
N LEU A 175 -4.92 16.84 -4.14
CA LEU A 175 -3.72 17.43 -3.58
C LEU A 175 -4.05 18.59 -2.63
N PRO A 176 -3.14 18.90 -1.67
CA PRO A 176 -3.23 20.09 -0.84
C PRO A 176 -3.23 21.37 -1.69
N SER A 177 -3.81 22.44 -1.16
CA SER A 177 -3.67 23.79 -1.75
C SER A 177 -2.19 24.21 -1.77
N MET A 178 -1.83 25.09 -2.69
CA MET A 178 -0.44 25.61 -2.82
C MET A 178 0.04 26.38 -1.60
N THR A 179 -0.88 26.82 -0.74
CA THR A 179 -0.61 27.56 0.49
C THR A 179 -0.58 26.64 1.71
N SER A 180 -0.69 25.32 1.53
CA SER A 180 -0.75 24.37 2.64
C SER A 180 0.64 24.12 3.25
N ASP A 181 0.70 24.15 4.58
CA ASP A 181 1.89 23.78 5.37
C ASP A 181 2.28 22.30 5.20
N LEU A 182 1.40 21.48 4.61
CA LEU A 182 1.67 20.09 4.30
C LEU A 182 2.70 19.92 3.18
N ILE A 183 2.83 20.90 2.26
CA ILE A 183 3.76 20.84 1.13
C ILE A 183 5.22 20.63 1.56
N PRO A 184 5.81 21.46 2.46
CA PRO A 184 7.19 21.24 2.91
C PRO A 184 7.35 19.91 3.65
N ILE A 185 6.31 19.41 4.33
CA ILE A 185 6.36 18.11 5.02
C ILE A 185 6.42 16.97 4.00
N LEU A 186 5.60 17.01 2.95
CA LEU A 186 5.61 16.01 1.87
C LEU A 186 6.96 15.98 1.15
N ASN A 187 7.49 17.15 0.79
CA ASN A 187 8.82 17.29 0.19
C ASN A 187 9.97 16.82 1.09
N LYS A 188 9.77 16.76 2.41
CA LYS A 188 10.82 16.31 3.33
C LYS A 188 10.75 14.80 3.55
N LYS A 189 9.54 14.26 3.66
CA LYS A 189 9.30 12.90 4.14
C LYS A 189 9.22 11.87 3.00
N ILE A 190 8.58 12.23 1.88
CA ILE A 190 8.18 11.24 0.87
C ILE A 190 9.33 10.91 -0.08
N GLU A 191 9.64 9.62 -0.20
CA GLU A 191 10.65 9.06 -1.10
C GLU A 191 10.02 8.26 -2.25
N ARG A 192 8.84 7.67 -2.01
CA ARG A 192 8.08 6.90 -3.01
C ARG A 192 6.65 7.41 -3.12
N LEU A 193 6.16 7.48 -4.35
CA LEU A 193 4.84 8.00 -4.67
C LEU A 193 4.16 7.10 -5.71
N ASP A 194 3.03 6.52 -5.35
CA ASP A 194 2.20 5.74 -6.28
C ASP A 194 0.89 6.50 -6.50
N ILE A 195 0.53 6.76 -7.76
CA ILE A 195 -0.62 7.59 -8.10
C ILE A 195 -1.51 6.86 -9.10
N THR A 196 -2.75 6.69 -8.71
CA THR A 196 -3.85 6.22 -9.54
C THR A 196 -4.90 7.32 -9.54
N CYS A 197 -4.88 8.19 -10.53
CA CYS A 197 -5.78 9.36 -10.55
C CYS A 197 -6.45 9.51 -11.91
N SER A 198 -7.73 9.83 -11.90
CA SER A 198 -8.52 10.07 -13.12
C SER A 198 -8.81 11.56 -13.39
N TYR A 199 -8.92 12.42 -12.35
CA TYR A 199 -9.47 13.79 -12.51
C TYR A 199 -8.56 14.96 -12.14
N THR A 200 -7.51 14.77 -11.33
CA THR A 200 -6.61 15.85 -10.86
C THR A 200 -5.20 15.73 -11.42
N LEU A 201 -5.05 14.85 -12.41
CA LEU A 201 -3.78 14.39 -12.94
C LEU A 201 -2.95 15.54 -13.50
N GLU A 202 -3.54 16.34 -14.39
CA GLU A 202 -2.84 17.44 -15.05
C GLU A 202 -2.32 18.47 -14.04
N LYS A 203 -3.17 18.85 -13.07
CA LYS A 203 -2.78 19.83 -12.03
C LYS A 203 -1.68 19.32 -11.10
N LEU A 204 -1.72 18.04 -10.74
CA LEU A 204 -0.65 17.39 -9.99
C LEU A 204 0.67 17.50 -10.76
N PHE A 205 0.62 17.21 -12.06
CA PHE A 205 1.84 17.13 -12.85
C PHE A 205 2.44 18.46 -13.20
N THR A 206 1.64 19.48 -13.48
CA THR A 206 2.16 20.85 -13.65
C THR A 206 2.97 21.30 -12.44
N ASN A 207 2.65 20.77 -11.26
CA ASN A 207 3.16 21.24 -9.97
C ASN A 207 3.87 20.15 -9.17
N ILE A 208 4.25 19.03 -9.79
CA ILE A 208 4.71 17.84 -9.05
C ILE A 208 6.00 18.13 -8.27
N ASN A 209 6.88 18.96 -8.83
CA ASN A 209 8.09 19.43 -8.18
C ASN A 209 7.80 20.28 -6.93
N MET A 210 6.67 20.98 -6.86
CA MET A 210 6.30 21.73 -5.67
C MET A 210 5.88 20.83 -4.53
N TYR A 211 5.20 19.71 -4.79
CA TYR A 211 4.72 18.80 -3.75
C TYR A 211 5.72 17.69 -3.38
N PHE A 212 6.54 17.26 -4.35
CA PHE A 212 7.27 15.99 -4.29
C PHE A 212 8.71 16.08 -4.87
N SER A 213 9.38 17.22 -4.71
CA SER A 213 10.76 17.45 -5.19
C SER A 213 11.80 16.43 -4.70
N SER A 214 11.58 15.82 -3.53
CA SER A 214 12.47 14.81 -2.93
C SER A 214 12.24 13.38 -3.43
N VAL A 215 11.16 13.14 -4.16
CA VAL A 215 10.72 11.79 -4.49
C VAL A 215 11.71 11.13 -5.44
N LYS A 216 12.03 9.87 -5.15
CA LYS A 216 12.97 9.03 -5.89
C LYS A 216 12.26 8.01 -6.77
N TYR A 217 11.10 7.54 -6.35
CA TYR A 217 10.38 6.48 -7.03
C TYR A 217 8.94 6.91 -7.27
N ILE A 218 8.53 6.90 -8.53
CA ILE A 218 7.17 7.24 -8.91
C ILE A 218 6.57 6.12 -9.72
N GLN A 219 5.36 5.73 -9.34
CA GLN A 219 4.53 4.81 -10.11
C GLN A 219 3.23 5.50 -10.50
N PHE A 220 2.90 5.44 -11.79
CA PHE A 220 1.64 5.93 -12.32
C PHE A 220 0.79 4.82 -12.87
N THR A 221 -0.51 4.93 -12.59
CA THR A 221 -1.53 4.14 -13.25
C THR A 221 -2.50 5.11 -13.92
N PHE A 222 -2.55 5.12 -15.26
CA PHE A 222 -3.43 6.01 -16.02
C PHE A 222 -4.40 5.24 -16.88
N ASP A 223 -5.65 5.69 -16.92
CA ASP A 223 -6.55 5.33 -18.01
C ASP A 223 -6.03 5.99 -19.30
N PHE A 224 -5.67 5.19 -20.31
CA PHE A 224 -5.15 5.67 -21.59
C PHE A 224 -6.23 6.13 -22.57
N THR A 225 -7.51 5.95 -22.27
CA THR A 225 -8.63 6.36 -23.14
C THR A 225 -8.77 7.89 -23.28
N LEU A 226 -8.27 8.67 -22.31
CA LEU A 226 -8.29 10.15 -22.35
C LEU A 226 -7.11 10.74 -23.17
N ASN A 227 -6.99 12.06 -23.32
CA ASN A 227 -6.04 12.77 -24.20
C ASN A 227 -4.55 12.32 -24.09
N THR A 228 -3.93 11.83 -25.18
CA THR A 228 -2.53 11.34 -25.21
C THR A 228 -1.47 12.44 -25.20
N PHE A 229 -1.80 13.66 -25.61
CA PHE A 229 -0.84 14.76 -25.69
C PHE A 229 -0.43 15.24 -24.30
N SER A 230 -1.38 15.50 -23.40
CA SER A 230 -1.09 15.94 -22.03
C SER A 230 -0.25 14.92 -21.26
N ARG A 231 -0.43 13.62 -21.50
CA ARG A 231 0.35 12.57 -20.83
C ARG A 231 1.84 12.54 -21.19
N SER A 232 2.20 12.89 -22.41
CA SER A 232 3.62 12.90 -22.80
C SER A 232 4.37 14.05 -22.14
N GLU A 233 3.73 15.22 -22.05
CA GLU A 233 4.26 16.39 -21.33
C GLU A 233 4.38 16.12 -19.84
N ILE A 234 3.38 15.46 -19.26
CA ILE A 234 3.38 15.00 -17.86
C ILE A 234 4.62 14.14 -17.55
N ILE A 235 4.88 13.13 -18.38
CA ILE A 235 6.00 12.20 -18.20
C ILE A 235 7.31 12.97 -18.32
N LEU A 236 7.43 13.81 -19.35
CA LEU A 236 8.61 14.64 -19.55
C LEU A 236 8.85 15.55 -18.34
N ASN A 237 7.82 16.21 -17.84
CA ASN A 237 7.91 17.11 -16.69
C ASN A 237 8.42 16.40 -15.43
N CYS A 238 8.00 15.16 -15.18
CA CYS A 238 8.54 14.36 -14.08
C CYS A 238 10.02 14.06 -14.27
N LEU A 239 10.39 13.60 -15.47
CA LEU A 239 11.75 13.19 -15.78
C LEU A 239 12.74 14.36 -15.76
N THR A 240 12.29 15.57 -16.11
CA THR A 240 13.12 16.78 -16.16
C THR A 240 13.16 17.55 -14.84
N ASN A 241 12.04 17.65 -14.12
CA ASN A 241 11.91 18.59 -13.00
C ASN A 241 12.05 17.96 -11.62
N LEU A 242 12.20 16.64 -11.53
CA LEU A 242 12.44 15.94 -10.28
C LEU A 242 13.92 15.50 -10.19
N PRO A 243 14.79 16.29 -9.55
CA PRO A 243 16.24 16.05 -9.57
C PRO A 243 16.63 14.72 -8.91
N ASN A 244 15.84 14.29 -7.91
CA ASN A 244 16.09 13.08 -7.12
C ASN A 244 15.45 11.83 -7.71
N LEU A 245 14.70 11.94 -8.82
CA LEU A 245 13.99 10.83 -9.42
C LEU A 245 14.99 9.77 -9.91
N ILE A 246 14.84 8.55 -9.41
CA ILE A 246 15.60 7.36 -9.80
C ILE A 246 14.78 6.52 -10.77
N SER A 247 13.47 6.36 -10.51
CA SER A 247 12.59 5.54 -11.33
C SER A 247 11.23 6.19 -11.52
N LEU A 248 10.76 6.16 -12.76
CA LEU A 248 9.39 6.44 -13.13
C LEU A 248 8.80 5.23 -13.85
N THR A 249 7.77 4.62 -13.29
CA THR A 249 7.07 3.48 -13.89
C THR A 249 5.63 3.86 -14.22
N ILE A 250 5.14 3.42 -15.38
CA ILE A 250 3.83 3.75 -15.90
C ILE A 250 3.09 2.46 -16.25
N TYR A 251 1.89 2.34 -15.69
CA TYR A 251 0.94 1.26 -15.90
C TYR A 251 -0.31 1.78 -16.62
N PRO A 252 -0.82 1.04 -17.63
CA PRO A 252 -2.16 1.26 -18.14
C PRO A 252 -3.20 0.80 -17.13
N LEU A 253 -4.16 1.66 -16.82
CA LEU A 253 -5.39 1.25 -16.16
C LEU A 253 -6.21 0.48 -17.20
N THR A 254 -6.23 -0.85 -17.11
CA THR A 254 -7.00 -1.69 -18.00
C THR A 254 -8.50 -1.59 -17.66
N PRO A 255 -9.38 -1.15 -18.59
CA PRO A 255 -10.74 -1.67 -18.56
C PRO A 255 -10.64 -3.18 -18.83
N LYS A 256 -11.42 -3.97 -18.11
CA LYS A 256 -11.40 -5.45 -18.06
C LYS A 256 -11.48 -6.21 -19.41
N TYR A 257 -11.41 -5.54 -20.57
CA TYR A 257 -11.74 -6.09 -21.89
C TYR A 257 -10.75 -5.74 -23.02
N HIS A 258 -9.63 -5.06 -22.76
CA HIS A 258 -8.65 -4.77 -23.80
C HIS A 258 -7.24 -5.18 -23.36
N SER A 259 -6.71 -6.22 -24.00
CA SER A 259 -5.27 -6.46 -24.05
C SER A 259 -4.65 -5.27 -24.78
N HIS A 260 -4.06 -4.34 -24.03
CA HIS A 260 -3.34 -3.24 -24.65
C HIS A 260 -2.05 -3.79 -25.25
N ASP A 261 -2.00 -3.83 -26.58
CA ASP A 261 -0.74 -3.99 -27.29
C ASP A 261 0.15 -2.80 -26.91
N TYR A 262 1.35 -3.08 -26.41
CA TYR A 262 2.42 -2.13 -26.15
C TYR A 262 2.53 -1.08 -27.26
N GLU A 263 2.42 -1.52 -28.53
CA GLU A 263 2.52 -0.64 -29.68
C GLU A 263 1.42 0.43 -29.72
N SER A 264 0.21 0.09 -29.30
CA SER A 264 -0.92 1.02 -29.31
C SER A 264 -0.86 2.05 -28.17
N THR A 265 -0.26 1.68 -27.05
CA THR A 265 -0.33 2.47 -25.80
C THR A 265 0.89 3.34 -25.58
N PHE A 266 2.09 2.77 -25.65
CA PHE A 266 3.31 3.48 -25.28
C PHE A 266 4.04 4.11 -26.48
N LYS A 267 3.93 3.53 -27.68
CA LYS A 267 4.59 4.04 -28.90
C LYS A 267 4.21 5.50 -29.22
N PRO A 268 2.93 5.94 -29.15
CA PRO A 268 2.57 7.33 -29.42
C PRO A 268 3.11 8.32 -28.39
N ILE A 269 3.28 7.87 -27.14
CA ILE A 269 3.81 8.68 -26.04
C ILE A 269 5.32 8.85 -26.22
N LEU A 270 6.04 7.75 -26.41
CA LEU A 270 7.48 7.76 -26.64
C LEU A 270 7.87 8.57 -27.89
N ALA A 271 7.01 8.59 -28.92
CA ALA A 271 7.23 9.40 -30.11
C ALA A 271 7.25 10.92 -29.83
N LYS A 272 6.58 11.37 -28.76
CA LYS A 272 6.48 12.78 -28.36
C LYS A 272 7.51 13.20 -27.30
N LEU A 273 8.19 12.25 -26.66
CA LEU A 273 9.24 12.56 -25.68
C LEU A 273 10.54 12.98 -26.37
N ASP A 274 11.32 13.84 -25.70
CA ASP A 274 12.68 14.17 -26.15
C ASP A 274 13.59 12.95 -26.06
N LYS A 275 13.72 12.23 -27.17
CA LYS A 275 14.51 11.00 -27.26
C LYS A 275 15.95 11.21 -26.82
N LYS A 276 16.55 12.36 -27.12
CA LYS A 276 17.95 12.64 -26.78
C LYS A 276 18.09 12.82 -25.28
N TYR A 277 17.21 13.60 -24.65
CA TYR A 277 17.19 13.76 -23.20
C TYR A 277 16.99 12.40 -22.50
N ILE A 278 15.99 11.63 -22.92
CA ILE A 278 15.68 10.32 -22.34
C ILE A 278 16.86 9.37 -22.49
N GLN A 279 17.40 9.20 -23.70
CA GLN A 279 18.52 8.29 -23.95
C GLN A 279 19.78 8.69 -23.19
N ASN A 280 20.01 9.98 -22.94
CA ASN A 280 21.17 10.43 -22.19
C ASN A 280 21.03 10.20 -20.68
N ASN A 281 19.82 10.33 -20.13
CA ASN A 281 19.62 10.35 -18.67
C ASN A 281 18.94 9.08 -18.11
N TYR A 282 18.23 8.32 -18.94
CA TYR A 282 17.40 7.19 -18.51
C TYR A 282 17.59 5.96 -19.40
N GLU A 283 17.53 4.79 -18.80
CA GLU A 283 17.36 3.49 -19.44
C GLU A 283 15.85 3.16 -19.47
N LEU A 284 15.35 2.79 -20.65
CA LEU A 284 13.96 2.36 -20.81
C LEU A 284 13.87 0.84 -20.61
N LYS A 285 13.00 0.40 -19.71
CA LYS A 285 12.66 -1.01 -19.54
C LYS A 285 11.18 -1.23 -19.83
N TYR A 286 10.93 -2.22 -20.66
CA TYR A 286 9.60 -2.69 -21.04
C TYR A 286 9.33 -3.98 -20.27
N LEU A 287 8.21 -3.99 -19.57
CA LEU A 287 7.63 -5.18 -18.96
C LEU A 287 6.25 -5.34 -19.58
N ASP A 288 5.72 -6.57 -19.60
CA ASP A 288 4.50 -6.93 -20.34
C ASP A 288 3.35 -5.91 -20.16
N ASP A 289 3.18 -5.39 -18.93
CA ASP A 289 2.13 -4.44 -18.59
C ASP A 289 2.63 -3.04 -18.17
N SER A 290 3.90 -2.69 -18.37
CA SER A 290 4.41 -1.38 -17.93
C SER A 290 5.64 -0.86 -18.67
N LEU A 291 5.81 0.46 -18.60
CA LEU A 291 6.98 1.19 -19.08
C LEU A 291 7.73 1.82 -17.91
N SER A 292 9.01 1.51 -17.77
CA SER A 292 9.88 2.10 -16.74
C SER A 292 11.02 2.93 -17.32
N PHE A 293 11.23 4.10 -16.75
CA PHE A 293 12.37 4.99 -16.98
C PHE A 293 13.29 4.92 -15.76
N LEU A 294 14.45 4.30 -15.91
CA LEU A 294 15.44 4.15 -14.83
C LEU A 294 16.60 5.12 -15.04
N LYS A 295 16.86 6.00 -14.08
CA LYS A 295 17.93 6.99 -14.20
C LYS A 295 19.27 6.28 -14.33
N LYS A 296 20.05 6.67 -15.34
CA LYS A 296 21.41 6.19 -15.52
C LYS A 296 22.27 6.77 -14.40
N ILE A 297 22.88 5.90 -13.62
CA ILE A 297 23.88 6.32 -12.65
C ILE A 297 25.14 6.63 -13.46
N SER A 298 25.46 7.91 -13.63
CA SER A 298 26.72 8.32 -14.22
C SER A 298 27.85 7.83 -13.32
N SER A 299 28.65 6.89 -13.80
CA SER A 299 29.83 6.33 -13.14
C SER A 299 31.01 7.33 -13.08
N ASN A 300 30.73 8.62 -12.87
CA ASN A 300 31.72 9.68 -12.72
C ASN A 300 31.72 10.17 -11.27
N ASN A 301 32.21 9.31 -10.38
CA ASN A 301 32.99 9.63 -9.19
C ASN A 301 33.05 8.39 -8.30
N ASP A 302 34.14 7.62 -8.45
CA ASP A 302 34.79 6.93 -7.34
C ASP A 302 36.19 6.47 -7.79
N ASN A 303 37.11 7.43 -7.82
CA ASN A 303 38.55 7.18 -7.71
C ASN A 303 38.97 7.13 -6.22
N ASN A 304 38.15 6.50 -5.38
CA ASN A 304 38.51 6.20 -3.99
C ASN A 304 38.36 4.70 -3.75
N GLN A 305 39.53 4.06 -3.74
CA GLN A 305 39.88 2.82 -3.06
C GLN A 305 38.85 1.68 -3.10
N SER A 306 39.13 0.77 -4.03
CA SER A 306 38.74 -0.63 -3.99
C SER A 306 39.01 -1.27 -2.63
N THR A 307 37.94 -1.52 -1.88
CA THR A 307 37.74 -2.83 -1.25
C THR A 307 36.46 -3.41 -1.81
N THR A 308 36.53 -3.84 -3.06
CA THR A 308 35.54 -4.75 -3.61
C THR A 308 35.66 -6.06 -2.84
N SER A 309 34.70 -6.31 -1.94
CA SER A 309 34.41 -7.67 -1.51
C SER A 309 33.97 -8.44 -2.75
N SER A 310 34.92 -9.13 -3.38
CA SER A 310 34.63 -10.09 -4.43
C SER A 310 33.67 -11.12 -3.85
N PHE A 311 32.39 -11.02 -4.24
CA PHE A 311 31.48 -12.15 -4.11
C PHE A 311 32.11 -13.27 -4.91
N SER A 312 32.76 -14.19 -4.21
CA SER A 312 33.48 -15.27 -4.86
C SER A 312 32.44 -16.05 -5.68
N LEU A 313 32.70 -16.18 -6.99
CA LEU A 313 31.92 -16.99 -7.92
C LEU A 313 31.51 -18.37 -7.33
N PRO A 314 32.34 -19.03 -6.49
CA PRO A 314 31.94 -20.24 -5.77
C PRO A 314 30.71 -20.09 -4.86
N LEU A 315 30.54 -18.96 -4.17
CA LEU A 315 29.41 -18.74 -3.25
C LEU A 315 28.09 -18.54 -4.00
N PHE A 316 28.13 -17.85 -5.14
CA PHE A 316 26.96 -17.67 -6.00
C PHE A 316 26.51 -19.01 -6.61
N ILE A 317 27.45 -19.83 -7.09
CA ILE A 317 27.17 -21.17 -7.60
C ILE A 317 26.58 -22.06 -6.49
N LEU A 318 27.12 -22.00 -5.27
CA LEU A 318 26.61 -22.75 -4.13
C LEU A 318 25.16 -22.35 -3.79
N LEU A 319 24.85 -21.06 -3.80
CA LEU A 319 23.48 -20.56 -3.55
C LEU A 319 22.50 -21.03 -4.64
N CYS A 320 22.91 -21.05 -5.91
CA CYS A 320 22.11 -21.62 -6.99
C CYS A 320 21.86 -23.13 -6.80
N PHE A 321 22.87 -23.90 -6.38
CA PHE A 321 22.71 -25.32 -6.08
C PHE A 321 21.76 -25.58 -4.91
N ILE A 322 21.87 -24.81 -3.83
CA ILE A 322 20.95 -24.90 -2.68
C ILE A 322 19.51 -24.59 -3.12
N PHE A 323 19.33 -23.56 -3.94
CA PHE A 323 18.00 -23.20 -4.47
C PHE A 323 17.39 -24.32 -5.32
N ILE A 324 18.17 -24.96 -6.20
CA ILE A 324 17.73 -26.10 -7.02
C ILE A 324 17.33 -27.29 -6.14
N ILE A 325 18.09 -27.60 -5.08
CA ILE A 325 17.76 -28.69 -4.15
C ILE A 325 16.45 -28.41 -3.40
N ILE A 326 16.23 -27.16 -2.97
CA ILE A 326 14.96 -26.76 -2.31
C ILE A 326 13.79 -26.94 -3.28
N LEU A 327 13.95 -26.48 -4.53
CA LEU A 327 12.90 -26.58 -5.56
C LEU A 327 12.57 -28.05 -5.89
N TYR A 328 13.60 -28.90 -6.01
CA TYR A 328 13.44 -30.33 -6.26
C TYR A 328 12.68 -31.02 -5.13
N ASN A 329 13.05 -30.75 -3.88
CA ASN A 329 12.38 -31.32 -2.71
C ASN A 329 10.93 -30.85 -2.58
N PHE A 330 10.64 -29.60 -2.96
CA PHE A 330 9.29 -29.07 -2.99
C PHE A 330 8.41 -29.82 -4.02
N VAL A 331 8.90 -29.98 -5.25
CA VAL A 331 8.19 -30.72 -6.32
C VAL A 331 8.01 -32.20 -5.94
N LEU A 332 9.01 -32.82 -5.34
CA LEU A 332 8.92 -34.21 -4.88
C LEU A 332 7.88 -34.36 -3.76
N SER A 333 7.85 -33.43 -2.81
CA SER A 333 6.87 -33.41 -1.71
C SER A 333 5.45 -33.25 -2.26
N GLN A 334 5.26 -32.41 -3.28
CA GLN A 334 3.98 -32.20 -3.93
C GLN A 334 3.50 -33.48 -4.64
N ARG A 335 4.39 -34.16 -5.38
CA ARG A 335 4.06 -35.45 -6.01
C ARG A 335 3.72 -36.56 -5.01
N LEU A 336 4.39 -36.57 -3.85
CA LEU A 336 4.09 -37.53 -2.78
C LEU A 336 2.75 -37.21 -2.12
N PHE A 337 2.42 -35.93 -1.96
CA PHE A 337 1.12 -35.49 -1.47
C PHE A 337 -0.01 -35.89 -2.43
N ASP A 338 0.16 -35.65 -3.74
CA ASP A 338 -0.83 -36.02 -4.76
C ASP A 338 -1.06 -37.54 -4.78
N LYS A 339 0.00 -38.35 -4.69
CA LYS A 339 -0.13 -39.81 -4.55
C LYS A 339 -0.81 -40.26 -3.26
N ALA A 340 -0.64 -39.52 -2.17
CA ALA A 340 -1.30 -39.84 -0.89
C ALA A 340 -2.79 -39.51 -0.96
N ILE A 341 -3.17 -38.41 -1.62
CA ILE A 341 -4.55 -38.04 -1.92
C ILE A 341 -5.19 -39.13 -2.79
N ASP A 342 -4.57 -39.53 -3.90
CA ASP A 342 -5.12 -40.54 -4.82
C ASP A 342 -5.39 -41.89 -4.13
N LYS A 343 -4.59 -42.25 -3.13
CA LYS A 343 -4.74 -43.48 -2.34
C LYS A 343 -5.76 -43.36 -1.19
N LEU A 344 -6.14 -42.15 -0.82
CA LEU A 344 -7.20 -41.89 0.17
C LEU A 344 -8.59 -41.87 -0.47
N PHE A 345 -8.68 -41.61 -1.78
CA PHE A 345 -9.94 -41.43 -2.49
C PHE A 345 -10.26 -42.54 -3.52
N ASN A 346 -9.39 -43.53 -3.69
CA ASN A 346 -9.65 -44.80 -4.39
C ASN A 346 -9.29 -45.97 -3.47
#